data_AF-A0A7C5AX71-F1
#
_entry.id   AF-A0A7C5AX71-F1
#
_cell.length_a   1.000
_cell.length_b   1.000
_cell.length_c   1.000
_cell.angle_alpha   90.00
_cell.angle_beta   90.00
_cell.angle_gamma   90.00
#
_symmetry.space_group_name_H-M   'P 1'
#
loop_
_entity.id
_entity.type
_entity.pdbx_description
1 polymer ?
#
loop_
_entity_poly.entity_id
_entity_poly.type
_entity_poly.pdbx_seq_one_letter_code
_entity_poly.pdbx_strand_id
1 'polypeptide(L)'
;MSAALNKPVKVEGGLVAGSPGRDASVTVFKGIPFAAPPVGELRWRVPRPVKPWQGVRKADQFGPSCIQTIVDARKPWTYDREPEWRGASPLALVRRAVRRDHGAGR
;
A
#
# COMPACT_ATOMS: atom_id res chain seq x y z
N MET A 1 -5.66 15.07 -22.86
CA MET A 1 -5.96 14.02 -21.84
C MET A 1 -4.71 13.18 -21.66
N SER A 2 -4.19 13.06 -20.44
CA SER A 2 -3.00 12.22 -20.18
C SER A 2 -3.42 10.74 -20.21
N ALA A 3 -2.74 9.94 -21.03
CA ALA A 3 -3.03 8.53 -21.19
C ALA A 3 -2.25 7.70 -20.17
N ALA A 4 -2.84 6.59 -19.70
CA ALA A 4 -2.13 5.62 -18.88
C ALA A 4 -0.87 5.09 -19.61
N LEU A 5 0.18 4.80 -18.83
CA LEU A 5 1.41 4.20 -19.30
C LEU A 5 1.13 2.80 -19.86
N ASN A 6 1.44 2.62 -21.14
CA ASN A 6 1.27 1.35 -21.88
C ASN A 6 2.60 0.62 -22.13
N LYS A 7 3.72 1.20 -21.72
CA LYS A 7 5.07 0.61 -21.86
C LYS A 7 5.66 0.24 -20.51
N PRO A 8 6.48 -0.82 -20.44
CA PRO A 8 7.21 -1.15 -19.22
C PRO A 8 8.11 -0.01 -18.74
N VAL A 9 8.17 0.19 -17.43
CA VAL A 9 8.98 1.22 -16.76
C VAL A 9 10.20 0.57 -16.12
N LYS A 10 11.36 1.24 -16.20
CA LYS A 10 12.60 0.80 -15.56
C LYS A 10 12.60 1.16 -14.08
N VAL A 11 12.92 0.18 -13.24
CA VAL A 11 13.19 0.33 -11.81
C VAL A 11 14.53 -0.33 -11.47
N GLU A 12 15.03 -0.15 -10.25
CA GLU A 12 16.33 -0.68 -9.79
C GLU A 12 16.47 -2.19 -10.07
N GLY A 13 15.43 -2.97 -9.77
CA GLY A 13 15.45 -4.43 -9.95
C GLY A 13 15.17 -4.94 -11.36
N GLY A 14 14.68 -4.11 -12.30
CA GLY A 14 14.31 -4.58 -13.64
C GLY A 14 13.24 -3.74 -14.33
N LEU A 15 12.49 -4.34 -15.27
CA LEU A 15 11.35 -3.70 -15.92
C LEU A 15 10.04 -4.12 -15.24
N VAL A 16 9.10 -3.18 -15.10
CA VAL A 16 7.75 -3.43 -14.56
C VAL A 16 6.66 -2.95 -15.51
N ALA A 17 5.59 -3.72 -15.62
CA ALA A 17 4.37 -3.33 -16.33
C ALA A 17 3.23 -3.12 -15.31
N GLY A 18 2.62 -1.94 -15.34
CA GLY A 18 1.47 -1.61 -14.49
C GLY A 18 0.14 -2.01 -15.14
N SER A 19 -0.95 -1.80 -14.41
CA SER A 19 -2.31 -1.99 -14.90
C SER A 19 -3.10 -0.66 -14.88
N PRO A 20 -4.16 -0.50 -15.68
CA PRO A 20 -5.06 0.63 -15.55
C PRO A 20 -5.62 0.75 -14.12
N GLY A 21 -5.71 1.98 -13.62
CA GLY A 21 -6.39 2.30 -12.38
C GLY A 21 -7.90 2.35 -12.53
N ARG A 22 -8.59 2.82 -11.48
CA ARG A 22 -10.03 3.10 -11.55
C ARG A 22 -10.33 4.19 -12.59
N ASP A 23 -9.46 5.19 -12.65
CA ASP A 23 -9.43 6.18 -13.71
C ASP A 23 -8.50 5.70 -14.83
N ALA A 24 -8.99 5.69 -16.06
CA ALA A 24 -8.25 5.20 -17.23
C ALA A 24 -7.00 6.03 -17.57
N SER A 25 -6.87 7.23 -17.00
CA SER A 25 -5.68 8.09 -17.11
C SER A 25 -4.57 7.72 -16.11
N VAL A 26 -4.86 6.86 -15.13
CA VAL A 26 -3.93 6.47 -14.07
C VAL A 26 -3.40 5.07 -14.32
N THR A 27 -2.09 4.88 -14.16
CA THR A 27 -1.46 3.56 -14.14
C THR A 27 -1.09 3.20 -12.72
N VAL A 28 -1.48 2.00 -12.31
CA VAL A 28 -1.24 1.48 -10.96
C VAL A 28 -0.19 0.37 -11.04
N PHE A 29 0.77 0.44 -10.14
CA PHE A 29 1.79 -0.59 -9.97
C PHE A 29 1.67 -1.15 -8.55
N LYS A 30 1.54 -2.47 -8.43
CA LYS A 30 1.36 -3.20 -7.18
C LYS A 30 2.41 -4.29 -7.05
N GLY A 31 2.85 -4.55 -5.83
CA GLY A 31 3.75 -5.68 -5.54
C GLY A 31 5.16 -5.55 -6.14
N ILE A 32 5.65 -4.34 -6.42
CA ILE A 32 7.05 -4.14 -6.85
C ILE A 32 7.98 -4.43 -5.65
N PRO A 33 8.90 -5.40 -5.73
CA PRO A 33 9.86 -5.65 -4.67
C PRO A 33 10.87 -4.51 -4.55
N PHE A 34 11.11 -4.04 -3.32
CA PHE A 34 12.10 -3.00 -3.02
C PHE A 34 13.33 -3.53 -2.26
N ALA A 35 13.25 -4.75 -1.74
CA ALA A 35 14.31 -5.40 -0.98
C ALA A 35 14.30 -6.91 -1.22
N ALA A 36 15.40 -7.58 -0.90
CA ALA A 36 15.43 -9.04 -0.83
C ALA A 36 14.49 -9.56 0.28
N PRO A 37 13.81 -10.71 0.08
CA PRO A 37 12.94 -11.29 1.10
C PRO A 37 13.68 -11.54 2.43
N PRO A 38 13.17 -11.08 3.59
CA PRO A 38 13.85 -11.21 4.88
C PRO A 38 13.64 -12.59 5.53
N VAL A 39 13.97 -13.65 4.78
CA VAL A 39 13.80 -15.05 5.19
C VAL A 39 15.16 -15.71 5.48
N GLY A 40 15.15 -16.83 6.23
CA GLY A 40 16.38 -17.55 6.60
C GLY A 40 17.36 -16.69 7.38
N GLU A 41 18.62 -16.66 6.95
CA GLU A 41 19.71 -15.86 7.55
C GLU A 41 19.48 -14.34 7.49
N LEU A 42 18.59 -13.88 6.59
CA LEU A 42 18.22 -12.47 6.47
C LEU A 42 17.18 -12.04 7.50
N ARG A 43 16.57 -13.00 8.21
CA ARG A 43 15.63 -12.68 9.28
C ARG A 43 16.37 -11.92 10.39
N TRP A 44 15.78 -10.81 10.85
CA TRP A 44 16.36 -9.91 11.86
C TRP A 44 17.60 -9.13 11.42
N ARG A 45 17.88 -9.09 10.12
CA ARG A 45 18.91 -8.22 9.54
C ARG A 45 18.27 -7.00 8.89
N VAL A 46 19.09 -5.99 8.61
CA VAL A 46 18.69 -4.86 7.79
C VAL A 46 18.27 -5.33 6.39
N PRO A 47 17.29 -4.66 5.74
CA PRO A 47 16.90 -4.99 4.37
C PRO A 47 18.10 -4.99 3.44
N ARG A 48 18.23 -6.05 2.64
CA ARG A 48 19.23 -6.13 1.57
C ARG A 48 18.63 -5.65 0.25
N PRO A 49 19.44 -5.11 -0.69
CA PRO A 49 18.97 -4.69 -2.00
C PRO A 49 18.17 -5.78 -2.72
N VAL A 50 17.24 -5.36 -3.57
CA VAL A 50 16.44 -6.30 -4.37
C VAL A 50 17.34 -7.09 -5.32
N LYS A 51 17.06 -8.39 -5.47
CA LYS A 51 17.71 -9.20 -6.50
C LYS A 51 17.16 -8.79 -7.87
N PRO A 52 17.99 -8.41 -8.85
CA PRO A 52 17.52 -8.09 -10.19
C PRO A 52 16.77 -9.26 -10.83
N TRP A 53 15.78 -8.96 -11.67
CA TRP A 53 15.07 -9.94 -12.47
C TRP A 53 15.24 -9.66 -13.97
N GLN A 54 15.11 -10.74 -14.75
CA GLN A 54 15.10 -10.65 -16.20
C GLN A 54 13.67 -10.48 -16.72
N GLY A 55 13.53 -9.86 -17.90
CA GLY A 55 12.23 -9.60 -18.51
C GLY A 55 11.40 -8.53 -17.81
N VAL A 56 10.09 -8.54 -18.06
CA VAL A 56 9.12 -7.57 -17.53
C VAL A 56 8.29 -8.23 -16.44
N ARG A 57 8.34 -7.69 -15.23
CA ARG A 57 7.52 -8.13 -14.10
C ARG A 57 6.15 -7.45 -14.16
N LYS A 58 5.07 -8.23 -14.17
CA LYS A 58 3.71 -7.71 -14.06
C LYS A 58 3.46 -7.22 -12.62
N ALA A 59 3.09 -5.96 -12.47
CA ALA A 59 2.88 -5.29 -11.18
C ALA A 59 1.38 -4.96 -10.99
N ASP A 60 0.52 -5.97 -11.09
CA ASP A 60 -0.94 -5.83 -11.04
C ASP A 60 -1.58 -6.41 -9.77
N GLN A 61 -0.79 -7.10 -8.93
CA GLN A 61 -1.23 -7.77 -7.71
C GLN A 61 -0.47 -7.26 -6.48
N PHE A 62 -1.15 -7.21 -5.33
CA PHE A 62 -0.50 -6.91 -4.06
C PHE A 62 0.34 -8.10 -3.58
N GLY A 63 1.48 -7.81 -2.96
CA GLY A 63 2.27 -8.83 -2.27
C GLY A 63 1.63 -9.23 -0.94
N PRO A 64 2.10 -10.35 -0.35
CA PRO A 64 1.65 -10.76 0.97
C PRO A 64 1.99 -9.71 2.03
N SER A 65 1.09 -9.49 2.98
CA SER A 65 1.35 -8.67 4.17
C SER A 65 2.37 -9.34 5.09
N CYS A 66 3.05 -8.53 5.90
CA CYS A 66 3.93 -9.02 6.96
C CYS A 66 3.17 -9.91 7.96
N ILE A 67 3.88 -10.85 8.58
CA ILE A 67 3.32 -11.69 9.63
C ILE A 67 2.87 -10.83 10.81
N GLN A 68 1.59 -10.92 11.16
CA GLN A 68 1.01 -10.27 12.32
C GLN A 68 -0.12 -11.16 12.86
N THR A 69 -0.30 -11.17 14.17
CA THR A 69 -1.47 -11.81 14.78
C THR A 69 -2.74 -11.13 14.29
N ILE A 70 -3.70 -11.93 13.83
CA ILE A 70 -5.05 -11.45 13.55
C ILE A 70 -5.74 -11.21 14.90
N VAL A 71 -6.05 -9.96 15.20
CA VAL A 71 -6.92 -9.61 16.33
C VAL A 71 -8.37 -9.74 15.88
N ASP A 72 -9.02 -10.85 16.25
CA ASP A 72 -10.44 -11.12 15.94
C ASP A 72 -11.40 -10.25 16.79
N ALA A 73 -10.90 -9.72 17.92
CA ALA A 73 -11.69 -8.81 18.74
C ALA A 73 -11.67 -7.40 18.11
N ARG A 74 -12.71 -7.08 17.32
CA ARG A 74 -13.14 -5.67 17.14
C ARG A 74 -13.30 -5.07 18.53
N LYS A 75 -12.31 -4.30 18.99
CA LYS A 75 -12.41 -3.60 20.28
C LYS A 75 -13.48 -2.51 20.17
N PRO A 76 -14.11 -2.07 21.28
CA PRO A 76 -15.11 -1.00 21.25
C PRO A 76 -14.64 0.25 20.49
N TRP A 77 -13.33 0.55 20.54
CA TRP A 77 -12.66 1.65 19.84
C TRP A 77 -12.43 1.44 18.34
N THR A 78 -12.74 0.26 17.78
CA THR A 78 -12.68 0.02 16.31
C THR A 78 -13.92 0.52 15.57
N TYR A 79 -14.92 1.04 16.30
CA TYR A 79 -16.03 1.81 15.74
C TYR A 79 -15.61 3.28 15.48
N ASP A 80 -14.82 3.51 14.43
CA ASP A 80 -14.73 4.85 13.79
C ASP A 80 -15.83 5.01 12.70
N ARG A 81 -16.91 4.22 12.79
CA ARG A 81 -18.11 4.37 11.96
C ARG A 81 -19.35 4.22 12.82
N GLU A 82 -19.78 5.32 13.45
CA GLU A 82 -20.95 6.11 13.01
C GLU A 82 -21.16 7.34 13.94
N PRO A 83 -21.86 8.39 13.45
CA PRO A 83 -21.73 9.75 13.94
C PRO A 83 -22.65 10.03 15.13
N GLU A 84 -22.08 10.32 16.29
CA GLU A 84 -22.84 10.79 17.46
C GLU A 84 -23.14 12.30 17.46
N TRP A 85 -22.88 13.01 16.35
CA TRP A 85 -23.17 14.44 16.24
C TRP A 85 -24.65 14.76 15.91
N ARG A 86 -25.58 14.21 16.69
CA ARG A 86 -26.86 14.92 16.92
C ARG A 86 -26.58 16.13 17.82
N GLY A 87 -25.97 17.18 17.27
CA GLY A 87 -25.88 18.48 17.97
C GLY A 87 -24.71 19.43 17.64
N ALA A 88 -23.74 19.09 16.80
CA ALA A 88 -22.63 20.03 16.52
C ALA A 88 -22.98 21.07 15.43
N SER A 89 -22.77 22.33 15.78
CA SER A 89 -22.97 23.52 14.94
C SER A 89 -22.15 23.49 13.63
N PRO A 90 -22.67 24.05 12.51
CA PRO A 90 -22.04 24.06 11.19
C PRO A 90 -20.62 24.67 11.08
N LEU A 91 -20.10 25.31 12.14
CA LEU A 91 -18.83 26.04 12.12
C LEU A 91 -17.60 25.20 12.55
N ALA A 92 -17.76 23.95 12.99
CA ALA A 92 -16.62 23.09 13.35
C ALA A 92 -15.93 22.41 12.15
N LEU A 93 -16.38 22.70 10.92
CA LEU A 93 -16.02 22.01 9.67
C LEU A 93 -14.63 22.39 9.08
N VAL A 94 -13.70 22.91 9.88
CA VAL A 94 -12.40 23.34 9.36
C VAL A 94 -11.26 22.44 9.88
N ARG A 95 -10.83 21.56 8.97
CA ARG A 95 -9.52 20.87 8.91
C ARG A 95 -9.28 19.71 9.89
N ARG A 96 -9.39 18.48 9.39
CA ARG A 96 -8.25 17.54 9.49
C ARG A 96 -8.29 16.41 8.45
N ALA A 97 -7.13 16.23 7.83
CA ALA A 97 -6.85 15.42 6.66
C ALA A 97 -6.90 13.91 6.91
N VAL A 98 -7.31 13.17 5.87
CA VAL A 98 -7.17 11.73 5.75
C VAL A 98 -5.68 11.38 5.64
N ARG A 99 -5.12 10.81 6.70
CA ARG A 99 -3.91 9.99 6.64
C ARG A 99 -4.31 8.62 7.16
N ARG A 100 -4.47 7.63 6.27
CA ARG A 100 -4.55 6.22 6.68
C ARG A 100 -3.14 5.80 7.05
N ASP A 101 -2.82 5.89 8.33
CA ASP A 101 -1.63 5.26 8.86
C ASP A 101 -1.98 3.80 9.17
N HIS A 102 -1.27 2.85 8.56
CA HIS A 102 -1.41 1.42 8.86
C HIS A 102 -0.59 1.06 10.12
N GLY A 103 -0.75 1.85 11.18
CA GLY A 103 -0.07 1.64 12.46
C GLY A 103 -0.80 0.62 13.30
N ALA A 104 -0.29 -0.62 13.36
CA ALA A 104 -0.64 -1.57 14.41
C ALA A 104 0.41 -1.47 15.53
N GLY A 105 0.30 -0.43 16.36
CA GLY A 105 1.07 -0.26 17.60
C GLY A 105 0.17 -0.57 18.80
N ARG A 106 0.73 -1.26 19.80
CA ARG A 106 0.06 -1.64 21.05
C ARG A 106 -0.38 -0.45 21.89
#